data_AF-A0A161PHC8-F1
#
_entry.id   AF-A0A161PHC8-F1
#
_cell.length_a   1.000
_cell.length_b   1.000
_cell.length_c   1.000
_cell.angle_alpha   90.00
_cell.angle_beta   90.00
_cell.angle_gamma   90.00
#
_symmetry.space_group_name_H-M   'P 1'
#
loop_
_entity.id
_entity.type
_entity.pdbx_description
1 polymer ?
#
loop_
_entity_poly.entity_id
_entity_poly.type
_entity_poly.pdbx_seq_one_letter_code
_entity_poly.pdbx_strand_id
1 'polypeptide(L)' 'METELKVILARRDDMNQKILAERVGLTTAAINKIVNGNDPKLSTALKIAKELDMNVHDIWKL' A
#
# COMPACT_ATOMS: atom_id res chain seq x y z
N MET A 1 -11.69 -6.09 3.55
CA MET A 1 -10.56 -7.00 3.24
C MET A 1 -9.52 -6.87 4.35
N GLU A 2 -8.78 -7.92 4.71
CA GLU A 2 -7.65 -7.75 5.63
C GLU A 2 -6.44 -7.23 4.84
N THR A 3 -5.77 -6.19 5.33
CA THR A 3 -4.58 -5.62 4.68
C THR A 3 -3.34 -5.80 5.54
N GLU A 4 -2.27 -6.31 4.92
CA GLU A 4 -0.94 -6.45 5.51
C GLU A 4 -0.06 -5.22 5.24
N LEU A 5 -0.57 -4.21 4.52
CA LEU A 5 0.21 -3.07 4.06
C LEU A 5 0.90 -2.32 5.22
N LYS A 6 0.22 -2.21 6.38
CA LYS A 6 0.80 -1.60 7.58
C LYS A 6 2.03 -2.37 8.08
N VAL A 7 1.95 -3.70 8.11
CA VAL A 7 3.03 -4.57 8.58
C VAL A 7 4.19 -4.56 7.59
N ILE A 8 3.88 -4.60 6.28
CA ILE A 8 4.88 -4.56 5.21
C ILE A 8 5.69 -3.27 5.29
N LEU A 9 5.02 -2.12 5.41
CA LEU A 9 5.71 -0.82 5.52
C LEU A 9 6.51 -0.68 6.81
N ALA A 10 6.07 -1.31 7.92
CA ALA A 10 6.83 -1.28 9.17
C ALA A 10 8.10 -2.14 9.14
N ARG A 11 8.21 -3.08 8.19
CA ARG A 11 9.36 -3.99 8.02
C ARG A 11 10.36 -3.52 6.96
N ARG A 12 10.10 -2.38 6.32
CA ARG A 12 10.96 -1.82 5.27
C ARG A 12 11.68 -0.58 5.76
N ASP A 13 12.99 -0.55 5.53
CA ASP A 13 13.81 0.62 5.85
C ASP A 13 13.84 1.64 4.69
N ASP A 14 13.56 1.19 3.47
CA ASP A 14 13.61 1.97 2.22
C ASP A 14 12.27 2.64 1.85
N MET A 15 11.20 2.28 2.57
CA MET A 15 9.84 2.65 2.19
C MET A 15 9.02 3.10 3.40
N ASN A 16 8.40 4.27 3.30
CA ASN A 16 7.41 4.75 4.27
C ASN A 16 6.15 5.26 3.54
N GLN A 17 5.08 5.58 4.29
CA GLN A 17 3.80 6.01 3.71
C GLN A 17 3.93 7.25 2.81
N LYS A 18 4.82 8.18 3.14
CA LYS A 18 5.04 9.41 2.36
C LYS A 18 5.73 9.09 1.04
N ILE A 19 6.80 8.31 1.08
CA ILE A 19 7.53 7.86 -0.13
C ILE A 19 6.60 7.06 -1.03
N LEU A 20 5.85 6.11 -0.46
CA LEU A 20 4.88 5.32 -1.23
C LEU A 20 3.84 6.22 -1.91
N ALA A 21 3.27 7.18 -1.17
CA ALA A 21 2.30 8.13 -1.71
C ALA A 21 2.85 8.89 -2.92
N GLU A 22 4.07 9.42 -2.81
CA GLU A 22 4.75 10.14 -3.89
C GLU A 22 4.96 9.22 -5.11
N ARG A 23 5.45 7.99 -4.91
CA ARG A 23 5.75 7.06 -6.00
C ARG A 23 4.52 6.52 -6.72
N VAL A 24 3.42 6.28 -6.01
CA VAL A 24 2.16 5.81 -6.62
C VAL A 24 1.25 6.95 -7.11
N GLY A 25 1.65 8.21 -6.89
CA GLY A 25 0.90 9.39 -7.30
C GLY A 25 -0.38 9.61 -6.48
N LEU A 26 -0.32 9.37 -5.18
CA LEU A 26 -1.43 9.56 -4.23
C LEU A 26 -1.06 10.56 -3.15
N THR A 27 -2.08 11.05 -2.44
CA THR A 27 -1.85 11.84 -1.23
C THR A 27 -1.50 10.93 -0.07
N THR A 28 -0.71 11.43 0.89
CA THR A 28 -0.41 10.72 2.13
C THR A 28 -1.68 10.36 2.89
N ALA A 29 -2.72 11.21 2.84
CA ALA A 29 -4.02 10.94 3.44
C ALA A 29 -4.73 9.73 2.78
N ALA A 30 -4.63 9.58 1.46
CA ALA A 30 -5.18 8.42 0.76
C ALA A 30 -4.44 7.13 1.15
N ILE A 31 -3.10 7.15 1.20
CA ILE A 31 -2.31 6.02 1.68
C ILE A 31 -2.65 5.68 3.13
N ASN A 32 -2.77 6.67 4.00
CA ASN A 32 -3.11 6.45 5.41
C ASN A 32 -4.47 5.73 5.57
N LYS A 33 -5.48 6.14 4.80
CA LYS A 33 -6.77 5.44 4.76
C LYS A 33 -6.62 3.98 4.34
N ILE A 34 -5.82 3.71 3.32
CA ILE A 34 -5.58 2.35 2.79
C ILE A 34 -4.86 1.49 3.83
N VAL A 35 -3.80 2.02 4.44
CA VAL A 35 -3.04 1.34 5.52
C VAL A 35 -3.92 1.01 6.72
N ASN A 36 -4.94 1.82 6.99
CA ASN A 36 -5.92 1.60 8.06
C ASN A 36 -7.14 0.77 7.63
N GLY A 37 -7.08 0.09 6.48
CA GLY A 37 -8.10 -0.88 6.06
C GLY A 37 -9.18 -0.36 5.11
N ASN A 38 -9.03 0.84 4.54
CA ASN A 38 -9.90 1.22 3.42
C ASN A 38 -9.44 0.52 2.15
N ASP A 39 -10.37 -0.19 1.50
CA ASP A 39 -10.06 -0.92 0.28
C ASP A 39 -9.78 0.06 -0.89
N PRO A 40 -8.58 0.01 -1.51
CA PRO A 40 -8.27 0.84 -2.66
C PRO A 40 -8.99 0.32 -3.92
N LYS A 41 -9.10 1.18 -4.94
CA LYS A 41 -9.45 0.71 -6.28
C LYS A 41 -8.39 -0.28 -6.77
N LEU A 42 -8.79 -1.25 -7.60
CA LEU A 42 -7.88 -2.26 -8.16
C LEU A 42 -6.63 -1.64 -8.82
N SER A 43 -6.80 -0.55 -9.58
CA SER A 43 -5.68 0.15 -10.21
C SER A 43 -4.68 0.73 -9.19
N THR A 44 -5.16 1.21 -8.05
CA THR A 44 -4.31 1.67 -6.94
C THR A 44 -3.63 0.50 -6.25
N ALA A 45 -4.37 -0.58 -5.97
CA ALA A 45 -3.82 -1.79 -5.35
C ALA A 45 -2.66 -2.35 -6.19
N LEU A 46 -2.84 -2.45 -7.51
CA LEU A 46 -1.83 -2.93 -8.45
C LEU A 46 -0.61 -2.00 -8.54
N LYS A 47 -0.81 -0.67 -8.47
CA LYS A 47 0.32 0.29 -8.43
C LYS A 47 1.14 0.13 -7.16
N ILE A 48 0.48 0.00 -6.01
CA ILE A 48 1.16 -0.22 -4.73
C ILE A 48 1.91 -1.55 -4.74
N ALA A 49 1.27 -2.62 -5.21
CA ALA A 49 1.89 -3.93 -5.34
C ALA A 49 3.14 -3.89 -6.24
N LYS A 50 3.05 -3.21 -7.38
CA LYS A 50 4.18 -2.99 -8.30
C LYS A 50 5.31 -2.20 -7.63
N GLU A 51 4.98 -1.11 -6.93
CA GLU A 51 5.98 -0.29 -6.25
C GLU A 51 6.67 -1.04 -5.10
N LEU A 52 5.96 -1.94 -4.46
CA LEU A 52 6.51 -2.80 -3.42
C LEU A 52 7.18 -4.05 -3.98
N ASP A 53 7.14 -4.31 -5.29
CA ASP A 53 7.59 -5.57 -5.91
C ASP A 53 6.99 -6.82 -5.22
N MET A 54 5.68 -6.79 -5.02
CA MET A 54 4.92 -7.86 -4.34
C MET A 54 3.69 -8.25 -5.15
N ASN A 55 3.13 -9.44 -4.88
CA ASN A 55 1.82 -9.77 -5.40
C ASN A 55 0.75 -8.99 -4.63
N VAL A 56 -0.30 -8.54 -5.33
CA VAL A 56 -1.43 -7.84 -4.69
C VAL A 56 -2.09 -8.71 -3.62
N HIS A 57 -2.11 -10.04 -3.80
CA HIS A 57 -2.66 -11.00 -2.85
C HIS A 57 -1.80 -11.20 -1.60
N ASP A 58 -0.52 -10.82 -1.64
CA ASP A 58 0.34 -10.83 -0.44
C ASP A 58 0.04 -9.63 0.48
N ILE A 59 -0.53 -8.55 -0.11
CA ILE A 59 -0.84 -7.30 0.60
C ILE A 59 -2.29 -7.28 1.07
N TRP A 60 -3.21 -7.82 0.27
CA TRP A 60 -4.64 -7.86 0.58
C TRP A 60 -5.19 -9.29 0.46
N LYS A 61 -5.69 -9.82 1.58
CA LYS A 61 -6.28 -11.15 1.67
C LYS A 61 -7.80 -11.06 1.50
N LEU A 62 -8.33 -11.85 0.57
CA LEU A 62 -9.77 -11.97 0.28
C LEU A 62 -10.53 -12.55 1.48
#